data_AF-A0A7X3IKD8-F1
#
_entry.id   AF-A0A7X3IKD8-F1
#
_cell.length_a   1.000
_cell.length_b   1.000
_cell.length_c   1.000
_cell.angle_alpha   90.00
_cell.angle_beta   90.00
_cell.angle_gamma   90.00
#
_symmetry.space_group_name_H-M   'P 1'
#
loop_
_entity.id
_entity.type
_entity.pdbx_description
1 polymer ?
#
loop_
_entity_poly.entity_id
_entity_poly.type
_entity_poly.pdbx_seq_one_letter_code
_entity_poly.pdbx_strand_id
1 'polypeptide(L)'
;MTKEHEILEINKDGWNKVADQFFEGTFNTLGYGIYSPDENELNLLGDVKGKVILEVGCGSGHILEYLANKCAKELYGVDFSTAQLNAAKGVTSYLSTPIHFIESPMKI
;
A
#
# COMPACT_ATOMS: atom_id res chain seq x y z
N MET A 1 -18.37 -14.64 -20.21
CA MET A 1 -17.83 -13.52 -19.43
C MET A 1 -17.79 -12.28 -20.33
N THR A 2 -17.89 -11.08 -19.78
CA THR A 2 -17.70 -9.85 -20.56
C THR A 2 -16.21 -9.63 -20.82
N LYS A 3 -15.86 -8.94 -21.91
CA LYS A 3 -14.47 -8.58 -22.23
C LYS A 3 -13.79 -7.81 -21.09
N GLU A 4 -14.56 -7.03 -20.33
CA GLU A 4 -14.08 -6.32 -19.16
C GLU A 4 -13.67 -7.27 -18.03
N HIS A 5 -14.50 -8.27 -17.72
CA HIS A 5 -14.18 -9.25 -16.69
C HIS A 5 -12.89 -10.01 -17.04
N GLU A 6 -12.70 -10.36 -18.31
CA GLU A 6 -11.46 -10.99 -18.78
C GLU A 6 -10.22 -10.10 -18.58
N ILE A 7 -10.33 -8.79 -18.85
CA ILE A 7 -9.22 -7.84 -18.63
C ILE A 7 -8.89 -7.70 -17.14
N LEU A 8 -9.92 -7.68 -16.27
CA LEU A 8 -9.70 -7.61 -14.83
C LEU A 8 -8.96 -8.83 -14.30
N GLU A 9 -9.35 -10.03 -14.74
CA GLU A 9 -8.66 -11.26 -14.35
C GLU A 9 -7.21 -11.29 -14.86
N ILE A 10 -6.97 -10.95 -16.13
CA ILE A 10 -5.62 -10.89 -16.70
C ILE A 10 -4.73 -9.91 -15.91
N ASN A 11 -5.26 -8.74 -15.57
CA ASN A 11 -4.53 -7.73 -14.81
C ASN A 11 -4.24 -8.20 -13.38
N LYS A 12 -5.23 -8.81 -12.72
CA LYS A 12 -5.06 -9.34 -11.36
C LYS A 12 -4.00 -10.44 -11.32
N ASP A 13 -4.06 -11.38 -12.24
CA ASP A 13 -3.08 -12.45 -12.37
C ASP A 13 -1.67 -11.91 -12.66
N GLY A 14 -1.59 -10.89 -13.52
CA GLY A 14 -0.34 -10.18 -13.80
C GLY A 14 0.28 -9.58 -12.53
N TRP A 15 -0.48 -8.81 -11.77
CA TRP A 15 -0.01 -8.20 -10.52
C TRP A 15 0.32 -9.24 -9.44
N ASN A 16 -0.49 -10.29 -9.31
CA ASN A 16 -0.18 -11.40 -8.39
C ASN A 16 1.14 -12.08 -8.74
N LYS A 17 1.42 -12.29 -10.02
CA LYS A 17 2.64 -12.97 -10.49
C LYS A 17 3.92 -12.19 -10.20
N VAL A 18 3.85 -10.86 -10.18
CA VAL A 18 5.02 -10.00 -9.96
C VAL A 18 5.10 -9.44 -8.55
N ALA A 19 4.16 -9.78 -7.65
CA ALA A 19 4.06 -9.18 -6.32
C ALA A 19 5.38 -9.25 -5.52
N ASP A 20 6.07 -10.39 -5.57
CA ASP A 20 7.36 -10.59 -4.88
C ASP A 20 8.47 -9.63 -5.35
N GLN A 21 8.38 -9.11 -6.57
CA GLN A 21 9.33 -8.13 -7.12
C GLN A 21 9.10 -6.72 -6.54
N PHE A 22 7.94 -6.48 -5.93
CA PHE A 22 7.52 -5.20 -5.36
C PHE A 22 7.38 -5.30 -3.83
N PHE A 23 8.27 -6.07 -3.21
CA PHE A 23 8.45 -6.13 -1.76
C PHE A 23 9.58 -5.20 -1.34
N GLU A 24 9.30 -3.90 -1.35
CA GLU A 24 10.30 -2.87 -1.08
C GLU A 24 9.72 -1.78 -0.18
N GLY A 25 10.55 -1.26 0.72
CA GLY A 25 10.18 -0.19 1.63
C GLY A 25 10.89 -0.32 2.97
N THR A 26 10.72 0.69 3.81
CA THR A 26 11.27 0.68 5.18
C THR A 26 10.32 1.37 6.13
N PHE A 27 10.41 1.01 7.40
CA PHE A 27 9.67 1.63 8.49
C PHE A 27 10.00 3.13 8.71
N ASN A 28 11.18 3.58 8.30
CA ASN A 28 11.74 4.88 8.70
C ASN A 28 11.72 5.94 7.60
N THR A 29 11.76 5.53 6.34
CA THR A 29 11.85 6.45 5.19
C THR A 29 10.84 6.07 4.12
N LEU A 30 10.15 7.09 3.60
CA LEU A 30 9.26 7.00 2.45
C LEU A 30 9.93 7.69 1.26
N GLY A 31 10.21 6.92 0.20
CA GLY A 31 10.79 7.45 -1.04
C GLY A 31 9.73 7.67 -2.13
N TYR A 32 9.94 8.68 -2.98
CA TYR A 32 9.09 8.98 -4.14
C TYR A 32 9.66 8.47 -5.47
N GLY A 33 10.55 7.48 -5.41
CA GLY A 33 11.28 6.91 -6.54
C GLY A 33 12.80 7.00 -6.39
N ILE A 34 13.53 6.15 -7.12
CA ILE A 34 14.98 5.96 -6.98
C ILE A 34 15.82 7.23 -7.24
N TYR A 35 15.29 8.18 -7.99
CA TYR A 35 15.96 9.45 -8.32
C TYR A 35 15.30 10.67 -7.69
N SER A 36 14.32 10.44 -6.80
CA SER A 36 13.57 11.50 -6.13
C SER A 36 14.08 11.66 -4.69
N PRO A 37 14.08 12.88 -4.14
CA PRO A 37 14.21 13.08 -2.71
C PRO A 37 13.13 12.30 -1.92
N ASP A 38 13.41 12.01 -0.66
CA ASP A 38 12.48 11.29 0.22
C ASP A 38 11.50 12.24 0.93
N GLU A 39 10.59 11.68 1.71
CA GLU A 39 9.62 12.45 2.48
C GLU A 39 10.24 13.31 3.58
N ASN A 40 11.46 13.02 4.05
CA ASN A 40 12.12 13.87 5.04
C ASN A 40 12.61 15.19 4.42
N GLU A 41 12.99 15.16 3.13
CA GLU A 41 13.38 16.36 2.39
C GLU A 41 12.18 17.15 1.86
N LEU A 42 11.20 16.46 1.26
CA LEU A 42 10.07 17.13 0.59
C LEU A 42 8.89 17.46 1.50
N ASN A 43 8.65 16.65 2.54
CA ASN A 43 7.53 16.81 3.47
C ASN A 43 6.18 17.02 2.77
N LEU A 44 5.88 16.20 1.76
CA LEU A 44 4.66 16.34 0.94
C LEU A 44 3.40 15.91 1.71
N LEU A 45 3.52 14.97 2.64
CA LEU A 45 2.41 14.47 3.46
C LEU A 45 2.09 15.40 4.64
N GLY A 46 3.09 16.17 5.10
CA GLY A 46 2.98 17.02 6.28
C GLY A 46 2.73 16.20 7.55
N ASP A 47 2.08 16.82 8.55
CA ASP A 47 1.72 16.10 9.77
C ASP A 47 0.56 15.13 9.52
N VAL A 48 0.84 13.84 9.68
CA VAL A 48 -0.13 12.75 9.52
C VAL A 48 -0.64 12.20 10.86
N LYS A 49 -0.14 12.72 11.99
CA LYS A 49 -0.51 12.26 13.33
C LYS A 49 -2.01 12.39 13.57
N GLY A 50 -2.61 11.31 14.06
CA GLY A 50 -4.03 11.28 14.42
C GLY A 50 -4.99 11.25 13.22
N LYS A 51 -4.49 11.17 11.99
CA LYS A 51 -5.32 11.14 10.78
C LYS A 51 -5.78 9.73 10.42
N VAL A 52 -6.92 9.65 9.74
CA VAL A 52 -7.38 8.45 9.04
C VAL A 52 -6.93 8.56 7.60
N ILE A 53 -6.20 7.56 7.09
CA ILE A 53 -5.52 7.64 5.79
C ILE A 53 -5.90 6.44 4.93
N LEU A 54 -6.17 6.71 3.65
CA LEU A 54 -6.36 5.71 2.61
C LEU A 54 -5.17 5.73 1.66
N GLU A 55 -4.53 4.58 1.49
CA GLU A 55 -3.50 4.33 0.48
C GLU A 55 -4.09 3.50 -0.67
N VAL A 56 -3.96 4.01 -1.89
CA VAL A 56 -4.48 3.40 -3.12
C VAL A 56 -3.32 2.74 -3.86
N GLY A 57 -3.39 1.43 -4.08
CA GLY A 57 -2.27 0.63 -4.55
C GLY A 57 -1.23 0.42 -3.45
N CYS A 58 -1.67 -0.05 -2.27
CA CYS A 58 -0.81 -0.13 -1.09
C CYS A 58 0.31 -1.18 -1.18
N GLY A 59 0.31 -2.03 -2.20
CA GLY A 59 1.35 -3.01 -2.45
C GLY A 59 1.64 -3.86 -1.22
N SER A 60 2.91 -3.96 -0.87
CA SER A 60 3.41 -4.77 0.26
C SER A 60 3.21 -4.11 1.62
N GLY A 61 2.53 -2.95 1.71
CA GLY A 61 2.13 -2.33 2.98
C GLY A 61 3.22 -1.58 3.74
N HIS A 62 4.43 -1.41 3.17
CA HIS A 62 5.51 -0.68 3.84
C HIS A 62 5.21 0.82 4.03
N ILE A 63 4.40 1.43 3.17
CA ILE A 63 3.97 2.83 3.34
C ILE A 63 2.95 2.92 4.48
N LEU A 64 2.00 1.98 4.59
CA LEU A 64 1.14 1.87 5.77
C LEU A 64 1.96 1.70 7.06
N GLU A 65 3.01 0.89 7.03
CA GLU A 65 3.95 0.71 8.13
C GLU A 65 4.61 2.04 8.54
N TYR A 66 5.10 2.81 7.56
CA TYR A 66 5.65 4.15 7.75
C TYR A 66 4.62 5.12 8.35
N LEU A 67 3.39 5.13 7.83
CA LEU A 67 2.32 6.02 8.32
C LEU A 67 1.91 5.67 9.76
N ALA A 68 1.89 4.38 10.11
CA ALA A 68 1.67 3.93 11.48
C ALA A 68 2.77 4.44 12.42
N ASN A 69 4.05 4.39 11.99
CA ASN A 69 5.18 4.96 12.73
C ASN A 69 5.02 6.46 12.97
N LYS A 70 4.46 7.19 12.00
CA LYS A 70 4.10 8.61 12.12
C LYS A 70 2.82 8.87 12.93
N CYS A 71 2.33 7.87 13.66
CA CYS A 71 1.19 7.97 14.56
C CYS A 71 -0.13 8.34 13.85
N ALA A 72 -0.31 7.87 12.61
CA ALA A 72 -1.64 7.86 12.00
C ALA A 72 -2.63 7.11 12.92
N LYS A 73 -3.88 7.57 12.96
CA LYS A 73 -4.90 7.00 13.85
C LYS A 73 -5.43 5.67 13.33
N GLU A 74 -5.65 5.58 12.02
CA GLU A 74 -6.30 4.46 11.36
C GLU A 74 -5.93 4.47 9.88
N LEU A 75 -5.71 3.31 9.30
CA LEU A 75 -5.18 3.17 7.95
C LEU A 75 -6.05 2.22 7.11
N TYR A 76 -6.18 2.54 5.84
CA TYR A 76 -6.87 1.73 4.84
C TYR A 76 -5.90 1.49 3.69
N GLY A 77 -5.63 0.22 3.39
CA GLY A 77 -4.86 -0.19 2.21
C GLY A 77 -5.77 -0.81 1.17
N VAL A 78 -5.81 -0.24 -0.02
CA VAL A 78 -6.49 -0.84 -1.17
C VAL A 78 -5.44 -1.33 -2.16
N ASP A 79 -5.54 -2.59 -2.59
CA ASP A 79 -4.76 -3.09 -3.71
C ASP A 79 -5.60 -4.07 -4.52
N PHE A 80 -5.26 -4.25 -5.79
CA PHE A 80 -5.97 -5.21 -6.65
C PHE A 80 -5.40 -6.63 -6.51
N SER A 81 -4.13 -6.76 -6.12
CA SER A 81 -3.43 -8.02 -5.98
C SER A 81 -3.66 -8.65 -4.61
N THR A 82 -4.24 -9.85 -4.61
CA THR A 82 -4.35 -10.69 -3.41
C THR A 82 -2.98 -11.00 -2.82
N ALA A 83 -1.97 -11.23 -3.67
CA ALA A 83 -0.60 -11.49 -3.24
C ALA A 83 0.01 -10.29 -2.49
N GLN A 84 -0.18 -9.07 -3.01
CA GLN A 84 0.25 -7.84 -2.33
C GLN A 84 -0.46 -7.66 -0.98
N LEU A 85 -1.79 -7.84 -0.93
CA LEU A 85 -2.53 -7.71 0.33
C LEU A 85 -2.10 -8.74 1.38
N ASN A 86 -1.69 -9.94 0.96
CA ASN A 86 -1.13 -10.94 1.88
C ASN A 86 0.24 -10.50 2.41
N ALA A 87 1.11 -9.96 1.55
CA ALA A 87 2.39 -9.40 1.96
C ALA A 87 2.19 -8.23 2.93
N ALA A 88 1.26 -7.30 2.62
CA ALA A 88 0.93 -6.16 3.46
C ALA A 88 0.45 -6.57 4.85
N LYS A 89 -0.45 -7.55 4.95
CA LYS A 89 -0.87 -8.11 6.25
C LYS A 89 0.31 -8.69 7.03
N GLY A 90 1.28 -9.30 6.36
CA GLY A 90 2.49 -9.80 6.99
C GLY A 90 3.36 -8.67 7.55
N VAL A 91 3.69 -7.69 6.72
CA VAL A 91 4.48 -6.50 7.07
C VAL A 91 3.84 -5.75 8.23
N THR A 92 2.53 -5.55 8.23
CA THR A 92 1.86 -4.74 9.24
C THR A 92 1.37 -5.52 10.46
N SER A 93 1.60 -6.83 10.53
CA SER A 93 1.00 -7.73 11.54
C SER A 93 1.34 -7.39 13.00
N TYR A 94 2.48 -6.73 13.22
CA TYR A 94 2.97 -6.38 14.55
C TYR A 94 2.57 -4.98 15.01
N LEU A 95 1.90 -4.21 14.15
CA LEU A 95 1.47 -2.84 14.44
C LEU A 95 0.20 -2.84 15.28
N SER A 96 0.11 -1.88 16.21
CA SER A 96 -1.10 -1.65 17.01
C SER A 96 -2.09 -0.70 16.34
N THR A 97 -1.64 0.09 15.35
CA THR A 97 -2.50 0.94 14.54
C THR A 97 -3.53 0.08 13.80
N PRO A 98 -4.84 0.40 13.85
CA PRO A 98 -5.83 -0.33 13.08
C PRO A 98 -5.61 -0.15 11.57
N ILE A 99 -5.57 -1.26 10.84
CA ILE A 99 -5.34 -1.29 9.39
C ILE A 99 -6.41 -2.16 8.73
N HIS A 100 -7.07 -1.61 7.72
CA HIS A 100 -8.11 -2.29 6.95
C HIS A 100 -7.65 -2.51 5.51
N PHE A 101 -7.68 -3.77 5.06
CA PHE A 101 -7.30 -4.13 3.70
C PHE A 101 -8.51 -4.39 2.83
N ILE A 102 -8.52 -3.80 1.64
CA ILE A 102 -9.61 -3.92 0.66
C ILE A 102 -9.00 -4.40 -0.65
N GLU A 103 -9.51 -5.53 -1.15
CA GLU A 103 -9.18 -6.00 -2.49
C GLU A 103 -10.15 -5.37 -3.49
N SER A 104 -9.64 -4.55 -4.41
CA SER A 104 -10.49 -3.85 -5.38
C SER A 104 -9.74 -3.50 -6.66
N PRO A 105 -10.40 -3.57 -7.83
CA PRO A 105 -9.86 -3.03 -9.08
C PRO A 105 -9.87 -1.49 -9.13
N MET A 106 -10.35 -0.81 -8.08
CA MET A 106 -10.34 0.66 -7.93
C MET A 106 -11.02 1.39 -9.09
N LYS A 107 -12.17 0.88 -9.52
CA LYS A 107 -13.02 1.49 -10.55
C LYS A 107 -14.23 2.19 -9.91
N ILE A 108 -14.68 3.28 -10.54
CA ILE A 108 -15.91 4.03 -10.23
C ILE A 108 -17.05 3.49 -11.08
#